data_AF-A0A7V4N2Q1-F1
#
_entry.id   AF-A0A7V4N2Q1-F1
#
_cell.length_a   1.000
_cell.length_b   1.000
_cell.length_c   1.000
_cell.angle_alpha   90.00
_cell.angle_beta   90.00
_cell.angle_gamma   90.00
#
_symmetry.space_group_name_H-M   'P 1'
#
loop_
_entity.id
_entity.type
_entity.pdbx_description
1 polymer ?
#
loop_
_entity_poly.entity_id
_entity_poly.type
_entity_poly.pdbx_seq_one_letter_code
_entity_poly.pdbx_strand_id
1 'polypeptide(L)'
;MLDAVDHQRPDPRMPEILETLRAHRPDIEFLWASLETFCEEIARNADALPERQGELRMPCRDANRFAQYLIVHTLSSRYDLKQRNDRCQALLEYWAEPMTVLESMCGLERPSGFLDKAWQYLLRCHPHDSICGCSIDQVHRDMHYRFAQTEQLAEGIIHRAMASIAGATASASAWERLAVHNPLPQHRNGIYNLQIFVPSDFGETSKTAFLDGLATGERFNRFRLRDRHGREIPYQHVRVSRRQERKRLNELGRLDTQGGDIYEIAAQLELPGCGYTTVTVEPCMEATRTWGTLLSGPMEADNGLVKMSISPAGELEVRHHESGITHTGGLLYQDQADAGDGWTWGPILNDLDIRSYGSPVTTALV
;
A
#
# COMPACT_ATOMS: atom_id res chain seq x y z
N MET A 1 -39.52 11.88 -11.77
CA MET A 1 -39.72 11.39 -10.38
C MET A 1 -38.95 10.08 -10.26
N LEU A 2 -38.32 9.80 -9.13
CA LEU A 2 -37.78 8.47 -8.84
C LEU A 2 -38.88 7.69 -8.10
N ASP A 3 -39.21 6.50 -8.58
CA ASP A 3 -40.34 5.69 -8.12
C ASP A 3 -39.94 4.58 -7.14
N ALA A 4 -38.73 4.66 -6.57
CA ALA A 4 -38.22 3.73 -5.58
C ALA A 4 -37.25 4.41 -4.61
N VAL A 5 -37.11 3.80 -3.43
CA VAL A 5 -36.05 4.07 -2.45
C VAL A 5 -35.19 2.82 -2.21
N ASP A 6 -34.22 2.90 -1.31
CA ASP A 6 -33.28 1.82 -1.00
C ASP A 6 -33.98 0.49 -0.71
N HIS A 7 -33.58 -0.56 -1.44
CA HIS A 7 -34.09 -1.92 -1.31
C HIS A 7 -35.61 -2.09 -1.52
N GLN A 8 -36.29 -1.07 -2.06
CA GLN A 8 -37.72 -1.14 -2.32
C GLN A 8 -38.00 -2.06 -3.50
N ARG A 9 -39.02 -2.93 -3.34
CA ARG A 9 -39.56 -3.72 -4.45
C ARG A 9 -40.43 -2.82 -5.34
N PRO A 10 -40.45 -3.04 -6.67
CA PRO A 10 -41.39 -2.35 -7.54
C PRO A 10 -42.84 -2.50 -7.02
N ASP A 11 -43.57 -1.39 -6.83
CA ASP A 11 -44.98 -1.46 -6.42
C ASP A 11 -45.82 -1.97 -7.60
N PRO A 12 -46.52 -3.12 -7.46
CA PRO A 12 -47.32 -3.68 -8.56
C PRO A 12 -48.46 -2.77 -9.01
N ARG A 13 -48.83 -1.75 -8.22
CA ARG A 13 -49.86 -0.76 -8.57
C ARG A 13 -49.31 0.45 -9.32
N MET A 14 -48.00 0.56 -9.55
CA MET A 14 -47.41 1.68 -10.29
C MET A 14 -48.10 1.97 -11.65
N PRO A 15 -48.50 0.96 -12.45
CA PRO A 15 -49.27 1.23 -13.67
C PRO A 15 -50.61 1.93 -13.40
N GLU A 16 -51.36 1.49 -12.39
CA GLU A 16 -52.64 2.10 -12.00
C GLU A 16 -52.45 3.52 -11.45
N ILE A 17 -51.41 3.73 -10.65
CA ILE A 17 -51.06 5.05 -10.12
C ILE A 17 -50.74 6.01 -11.28
N LEU A 18 -49.97 5.56 -12.27
CA LEU A 18 -49.64 6.37 -13.43
C LEU A 18 -50.88 6.76 -14.25
N GLU A 19 -51.78 5.82 -14.51
CA GLU A 19 -53.05 6.11 -15.20
C GLU A 19 -53.94 7.06 -14.39
N THR A 20 -53.97 6.89 -13.07
CA THR A 20 -54.70 7.78 -12.17
C THR A 20 -54.14 9.21 -12.24
N LEU A 21 -52.82 9.38 -12.25
CA LEU A 21 -52.17 10.69 -12.39
C LEU A 21 -52.52 11.35 -13.73
N ARG A 22 -52.45 10.61 -14.84
CA ARG A 22 -52.84 11.09 -16.17
C ARG A 22 -54.29 11.57 -16.20
N ALA A 23 -55.21 10.82 -15.59
CA ALA A 23 -56.62 11.19 -15.54
C ALA A 23 -56.89 12.44 -14.69
N HIS A 24 -56.20 12.60 -13.55
CA HIS A 24 -56.42 13.72 -12.63
C HIS A 24 -55.73 15.02 -13.06
N ARG A 25 -54.64 14.92 -13.83
CA ARG A 25 -53.82 16.05 -14.26
C ARG A 25 -53.55 15.99 -15.78
N PRO A 26 -54.59 16.19 -16.61
CA PRO A 26 -54.44 16.15 -18.06
C PRO A 26 -53.58 17.30 -18.61
N ASP A 27 -53.28 18.31 -17.78
CA ASP A 27 -52.38 19.42 -18.08
C ASP A 27 -50.88 19.06 -17.96
N ILE A 28 -50.56 17.90 -17.38
CA ILE A 28 -49.18 17.41 -17.22
C ILE A 28 -49.01 16.09 -17.95
N GLU A 29 -47.97 15.97 -18.77
CA GLU A 29 -47.59 14.71 -19.39
C GLU A 29 -46.82 13.82 -18.40
N PHE A 30 -47.42 12.69 -17.99
CA PHE A 30 -46.75 11.69 -17.16
C PHE A 30 -46.21 10.53 -18.02
N LEU A 31 -44.90 10.33 -17.98
CA LEU A 31 -44.18 9.29 -18.71
C LEU A 31 -43.55 8.28 -17.76
N TRP A 32 -43.67 6.99 -18.08
CA TRP A 32 -42.82 5.96 -17.49
C TRP A 32 -41.54 5.90 -18.31
N ALA A 33 -40.45 6.42 -17.77
CA ALA A 33 -39.20 6.62 -18.50
C ALA A 33 -38.03 5.92 -17.81
N SER A 34 -37.00 5.60 -18.59
CA SER A 34 -35.70 5.19 -18.06
C SER A 34 -34.87 6.42 -17.68
N LEU A 35 -33.76 6.18 -16.96
CA LEU A 35 -32.76 7.23 -16.73
C LEU A 35 -32.15 7.75 -18.04
N GLU A 36 -32.06 6.90 -19.07
CA GLU A 36 -31.54 7.30 -20.39
C GLU A 36 -32.45 8.35 -21.04
N THR A 37 -33.76 8.10 -21.10
CA THR A 37 -34.73 9.07 -21.62
C THR A 37 -34.73 10.37 -20.81
N PHE A 38 -34.60 10.28 -19.49
CA PHE A 38 -34.49 11.45 -18.64
C PHE A 38 -33.21 12.26 -18.94
N CYS A 39 -32.08 11.59 -19.15
CA CYS A 39 -30.82 12.24 -19.54
C CYS A 39 -30.90 12.90 -20.93
N GLU A 40 -31.61 12.30 -21.88
CA GLU A 40 -31.86 12.92 -23.20
C GLU A 40 -32.64 14.22 -23.07
N GLU A 41 -33.69 14.27 -22.23
CA GLU A 41 -34.44 15.50 -21.97
C GLU A 41 -33.60 16.55 -21.26
N ILE A 42 -32.78 16.16 -20.28
CA ILE A 42 -31.81 17.06 -19.65
C ILE A 42 -30.86 17.65 -20.69
N ALA A 43 -30.32 16.82 -21.58
CA ALA A 43 -29.37 17.25 -22.59
C ALA A 43 -29.97 18.27 -23.57
N ARG A 44 -31.24 18.10 -23.98
CA ARG A 44 -31.96 19.07 -24.84
C ARG A 44 -32.16 20.42 -24.17
N ASN A 45 -32.17 20.47 -22.84
CA ASN A 45 -32.42 21.67 -22.05
C ASN A 45 -31.17 22.15 -21.30
N ALA A 46 -29.98 21.62 -21.64
CA ALA A 46 -28.75 21.84 -20.87
C ALA A 46 -28.39 23.33 -20.72
N ASP A 47 -28.59 24.13 -21.76
CA ASP A 47 -28.29 25.57 -21.77
C ASP A 47 -29.12 26.38 -20.75
N ALA A 48 -30.27 25.85 -20.33
CA ALA A 48 -31.13 26.49 -19.34
C ALA A 48 -30.80 26.07 -17.89
N LEU A 49 -29.91 25.10 -17.70
CA LEU A 49 -29.58 24.54 -16.39
C LEU A 49 -28.39 25.28 -15.74
N PRO A 50 -28.39 25.40 -14.39
CA PRO A 50 -27.29 26.01 -13.69
C PRO A 50 -26.05 25.11 -13.70
N GLU A 51 -24.89 25.68 -14.00
CA GLU A 51 -23.61 24.98 -13.89
C GLU A 51 -23.13 24.90 -12.43
N ARG A 52 -22.49 23.77 -12.08
CA ARG A 52 -21.82 23.54 -10.80
C ARG A 52 -20.47 22.87 -11.06
N GLN A 53 -19.40 23.37 -10.44
CA GLN A 53 -18.03 22.90 -10.64
C GLN A 53 -17.36 22.50 -9.31
N GLY A 54 -16.29 21.71 -9.40
CA GLY A 54 -15.48 21.27 -8.26
C GLY A 54 -15.87 19.90 -7.71
N GLU A 55 -15.44 19.60 -6.47
CA GLU A 55 -15.57 18.27 -5.85
C GLU A 55 -17.00 17.91 -5.40
N LEU A 56 -17.94 18.87 -5.46
CA LEU A 56 -19.35 18.74 -5.06
C LEU A 56 -19.57 18.23 -3.60
N ARG A 57 -18.67 18.56 -2.67
CA ARG A 57 -18.73 18.16 -1.24
C ARG A 57 -19.41 19.18 -0.32
N MET A 58 -20.20 20.12 -0.84
CA MET A 58 -20.84 21.12 0.02
C MET A 58 -22.01 20.50 0.79
N PRO A 59 -22.01 20.50 2.14
CA PRO A 59 -23.12 19.95 2.91
C PRO A 59 -24.37 20.81 2.75
N CYS A 60 -25.54 20.19 2.89
CA CYS A 60 -26.79 20.95 3.02
C CYS A 60 -26.72 21.80 4.31
N ARG A 61 -26.95 23.11 4.20
CA ARG A 61 -26.96 24.05 5.33
C ARG A 61 -28.37 24.38 5.84
N ASP A 62 -29.39 23.73 5.27
CA ASP A 62 -30.78 23.95 5.64
C ASP A 62 -31.16 23.03 6.80
N ALA A 63 -31.41 23.63 7.98
CA ALA A 63 -31.78 22.92 9.19
C ALA A 63 -33.12 22.15 9.07
N ASN A 64 -33.97 22.49 8.08
CA ASN A 64 -35.22 21.79 7.82
C ASN A 64 -35.06 20.59 6.86
N ARG A 65 -33.87 20.39 6.28
CA ARG A 65 -33.56 19.25 5.42
C ARG A 65 -32.80 18.19 6.22
N PHE A 66 -33.58 17.35 6.90
CA PHE A 66 -33.06 16.21 7.64
C PHE A 66 -32.28 15.25 6.72
N ALA A 67 -31.21 14.65 7.24
CA ALA A 67 -30.40 13.60 6.60
C ALA A 67 -29.57 13.98 5.34
N GLN A 68 -29.28 15.27 5.09
CA GLN A 68 -28.44 15.71 3.96
C GLN A 68 -27.09 16.32 4.39
N TYR A 69 -26.43 15.72 5.38
CA TYR A 69 -25.09 16.13 5.82
C TYR A 69 -23.99 15.36 5.08
N LEU A 70 -22.81 15.98 4.98
CA LEU A 70 -21.64 15.32 4.41
C LEU A 70 -21.07 14.34 5.43
N ILE A 71 -21.00 13.05 5.06
CA ILE A 71 -20.66 11.97 5.98
C ILE A 71 -19.15 11.69 5.98
N VAL A 72 -18.36 12.68 6.40
CA VAL A 72 -16.89 12.67 6.30
C VAL A 72 -16.19 11.65 7.21
N HIS A 73 -16.82 11.26 8.32
CA HIS A 73 -16.19 10.38 9.31
C HIS A 73 -16.13 8.91 8.87
N THR A 74 -16.79 8.56 7.76
CA THR A 74 -16.61 7.26 7.09
C THR A 74 -15.16 7.01 6.65
N LEU A 75 -14.35 8.06 6.50
CA LEU A 75 -12.93 7.94 6.18
C LEU A 75 -12.13 7.25 7.30
N SER A 76 -12.50 7.46 8.57
CA SER A 76 -11.84 6.86 9.74
C SER A 76 -12.55 5.63 10.29
N SER A 77 -13.83 5.43 9.96
CA SER A 77 -14.56 4.21 10.35
C SER A 77 -13.89 2.96 9.78
N ARG A 78 -13.62 1.94 10.61
CA ARG A 78 -12.98 0.67 10.18
C ARG A 78 -11.73 0.91 9.32
N TYR A 79 -10.76 1.64 9.87
CA TYR A 79 -9.53 1.99 9.15
C TYR A 79 -8.77 0.77 8.62
N ASP A 80 -8.90 -0.39 9.27
CA ASP A 80 -8.38 -1.67 8.80
C ASP A 80 -8.87 -2.07 7.39
N LEU A 81 -10.11 -1.70 7.02
CA LEU A 81 -10.62 -1.89 5.66
C LEU A 81 -9.92 -0.97 4.65
N LYS A 82 -9.65 0.28 5.02
CA LYS A 82 -8.95 1.25 4.16
C LYS A 82 -7.51 0.81 3.93
N GLN A 83 -6.81 0.42 5.00
CA GLN A 83 -5.44 -0.09 4.91
C GLN A 83 -5.35 -1.33 4.01
N ARG A 84 -6.29 -2.27 4.12
CA ARG A 84 -6.31 -3.46 3.25
C ARG A 84 -6.70 -3.13 1.82
N ASN A 85 -7.63 -2.20 1.63
CA ASN A 85 -8.00 -1.72 0.31
C ASN A 85 -6.78 -1.10 -0.41
N ASP A 86 -6.06 -0.19 0.25
CA ASP A 86 -4.87 0.45 -0.30
C ASP A 86 -3.78 -0.57 -0.64
N ARG A 87 -3.58 -1.57 0.22
CA ARG A 87 -2.67 -2.70 -0.07
C ARG A 87 -3.10 -3.46 -1.32
N CYS A 88 -4.38 -3.81 -1.44
CA CYS A 88 -4.90 -4.53 -2.59
C CYS A 88 -4.79 -3.71 -3.89
N GLN A 89 -5.15 -2.43 -3.85
CA GLN A 89 -4.97 -1.52 -4.97
C GLN A 89 -3.50 -1.42 -5.37
N ALA A 90 -2.60 -1.23 -4.41
CA ALA A 90 -1.17 -1.17 -4.71
C ALA A 90 -0.63 -2.48 -5.30
N LEU A 91 -1.09 -3.64 -4.82
CA LEU A 91 -0.72 -4.94 -5.38
C LEU A 91 -1.23 -5.12 -6.81
N LEU A 92 -2.43 -4.63 -7.14
CA LEU A 92 -2.97 -4.76 -8.50
C LEU A 92 -2.40 -3.71 -9.45
N GLU A 93 -2.57 -2.43 -9.12
CA GLU A 93 -2.26 -1.27 -9.96
C GLU A 93 -0.75 -1.07 -10.13
N TYR A 94 0.02 -1.23 -9.04
CA TYR A 94 1.47 -0.95 -9.07
C TYR A 94 2.33 -2.20 -9.18
N TRP A 95 1.77 -3.41 -9.15
CA TRP A 95 2.58 -4.63 -9.28
C TRP A 95 2.00 -5.62 -10.28
N ALA A 96 0.85 -6.23 -10.01
CA ALA A 96 0.32 -7.32 -10.82
C ALA A 96 0.05 -6.90 -12.27
N GLU A 97 -0.62 -5.76 -12.48
CA GLU A 97 -0.88 -5.24 -13.82
C GLU A 97 0.40 -4.92 -14.59
N PRO A 98 1.32 -4.06 -14.09
CA PRO A 98 2.59 -3.81 -14.76
C PRO A 98 3.39 -5.08 -15.06
N MET A 99 3.45 -6.02 -14.11
CA MET A 99 4.20 -7.26 -14.27
C MET A 99 3.64 -8.16 -15.36
N THR A 100 2.30 -8.26 -15.49
CA THR A 100 1.68 -9.03 -16.58
C THR A 100 1.94 -8.43 -17.96
N VAL A 101 2.04 -7.09 -18.06
CA VAL A 101 2.40 -6.41 -19.30
C VAL A 101 3.86 -6.69 -19.65
N LEU A 102 4.78 -6.55 -18.68
CA LEU A 102 6.20 -6.84 -18.88
C LEU A 102 6.44 -8.29 -19.29
N GLU A 103 5.74 -9.24 -18.66
CA GLU A 103 5.78 -10.65 -19.02
C GLU A 103 5.32 -10.87 -20.47
N SER A 104 4.24 -10.21 -20.90
CA SER A 104 3.77 -10.26 -22.30
C SER A 104 4.79 -9.68 -23.28
N MET A 105 5.48 -8.60 -22.91
CA MET A 105 6.57 -8.02 -23.72
C MET A 105 7.77 -8.96 -23.85
N CYS A 106 7.99 -9.86 -22.89
CA CYS A 106 8.97 -10.93 -22.98
C CYS A 106 8.50 -12.14 -23.83
N GLY A 107 7.33 -12.04 -24.47
CA GLY A 107 6.77 -13.08 -25.34
C GLY A 107 6.03 -14.20 -24.60
N LEU A 108 5.70 -14.00 -23.32
CA LEU A 108 4.98 -14.97 -22.49
C LEU A 108 3.47 -14.68 -22.49
N GLU A 109 2.66 -15.71 -22.23
CA GLU A 109 1.20 -15.57 -22.22
C GLU A 109 0.70 -14.89 -20.94
N ARG A 110 -0.19 -13.89 -21.11
CA ARG A 110 -0.78 -13.13 -20.00
C ARG A 110 -1.91 -13.93 -19.34
N PRO A 111 -1.88 -14.15 -18.01
CA PRO A 111 -2.96 -14.84 -17.30
C PRO A 111 -4.12 -13.89 -16.97
N SER A 112 -4.87 -13.43 -17.98
CA SER A 112 -5.93 -12.43 -17.81
C SER A 112 -7.00 -12.83 -16.78
N GLY A 113 -7.41 -14.11 -16.76
CA GLY A 113 -8.50 -14.57 -15.89
C GLY A 113 -8.24 -14.43 -14.38
N PHE A 114 -7.00 -14.61 -13.91
CA PHE A 114 -6.68 -14.42 -12.48
C PHE A 114 -6.68 -12.96 -12.08
N LEU A 115 -6.18 -12.08 -12.96
CA LEU A 115 -6.17 -10.64 -12.74
C LEU A 115 -7.60 -10.08 -12.70
N ASP A 116 -8.44 -10.47 -13.68
CA ASP A 116 -9.85 -10.09 -13.71
C ASP A 116 -10.58 -10.56 -12.44
N LYS A 117 -10.27 -11.78 -11.99
CA LYS A 117 -10.86 -12.32 -10.75
C LYS A 117 -10.43 -11.56 -9.51
N ALA A 118 -9.17 -11.13 -9.42
CA ALA A 118 -8.68 -10.33 -8.31
C ALA A 118 -9.37 -8.96 -8.27
N TRP A 119 -9.50 -8.29 -9.42
CA TRP A 119 -10.28 -7.05 -9.53
C TRP A 119 -11.74 -7.24 -9.15
N GLN A 120 -12.38 -8.33 -9.58
CA GLN A 120 -13.76 -8.63 -9.18
C GLN A 120 -13.92 -8.77 -7.67
N TYR A 121 -12.94 -9.36 -6.97
CA TYR A 121 -12.98 -9.44 -5.51
C TYR A 121 -12.82 -8.06 -4.86
N LEU A 122 -11.86 -7.26 -5.33
CA LEU A 122 -11.61 -5.92 -4.81
C LEU A 122 -12.79 -4.97 -5.03
N LEU A 123 -13.31 -4.90 -6.26
CA LEU A 123 -14.43 -4.02 -6.62
C LEU A 123 -15.71 -4.34 -5.84
N ARG A 124 -15.90 -5.60 -5.40
CA ARG A 124 -17.02 -5.99 -4.50
C ARG A 124 -16.85 -5.50 -3.06
N CYS A 125 -15.71 -4.91 -2.72
CA CYS A 125 -15.50 -4.18 -1.47
C CYS A 125 -15.76 -2.67 -1.62
N HIS A 126 -15.91 -2.15 -2.84
CA HIS A 126 -16.09 -0.73 -3.14
C HIS A 126 -17.52 -0.18 -3.13
N PRO A 127 -18.62 -0.96 -2.98
CA PRO A 127 -19.92 -0.36 -2.65
C PRO A 127 -19.76 0.56 -1.45
N HIS A 128 -20.42 1.73 -1.47
CA HIS A 128 -20.19 2.79 -0.48
C HIS A 128 -20.38 2.27 0.95
N ASP A 129 -21.47 1.56 1.25
CA ASP A 129 -21.72 0.98 2.58
C ASP A 129 -20.67 -0.04 3.04
N SER A 130 -19.93 -0.63 2.09
CA SER A 130 -18.83 -1.55 2.37
C SER A 130 -17.56 -0.75 2.71
N ILE A 131 -17.01 0.01 1.76
CA ILE A 131 -15.72 0.69 1.95
C ILE A 131 -15.79 1.82 2.97
N CYS A 132 -16.93 2.50 3.11
CA CYS A 132 -17.15 3.51 4.14
C CYS A 132 -17.14 2.92 5.56
N GLY A 133 -17.25 1.59 5.72
CA GLY A 133 -17.18 0.95 7.04
C GLY A 133 -18.45 1.12 7.87
N CYS A 134 -19.60 1.33 7.23
CA CYS A 134 -20.86 1.69 7.87
C CYS A 134 -21.94 0.59 7.74
N SER A 135 -21.49 -0.67 7.62
CA SER A 135 -22.36 -1.85 7.60
C SER A 135 -22.25 -2.65 8.91
N ILE A 136 -23.03 -3.73 9.01
CA ILE A 136 -22.90 -4.69 10.11
C ILE A 136 -21.57 -5.47 10.01
N ASP A 137 -21.10 -6.00 11.14
CA ASP A 137 -19.83 -6.75 11.23
C ASP A 137 -19.70 -7.88 10.20
N GLN A 138 -20.78 -8.58 9.87
CA GLN A 138 -20.74 -9.68 8.90
C GLN A 138 -20.28 -9.22 7.51
N VAL A 139 -20.76 -8.05 7.07
CA VAL A 139 -20.35 -7.48 5.77
C VAL A 139 -18.84 -7.24 5.76
N HIS A 140 -18.30 -6.68 6.85
CA HIS A 140 -16.87 -6.37 6.95
C HIS A 140 -16.01 -7.63 7.09
N ARG A 141 -16.48 -8.67 7.80
CA ARG A 141 -15.82 -9.99 7.79
C ARG A 141 -15.72 -10.57 6.37
N ASP A 142 -16.78 -10.47 5.59
CA ASP A 142 -16.79 -10.92 4.19
C ASP A 142 -15.86 -10.07 3.31
N MET A 143 -15.73 -8.77 3.59
CA MET A 143 -14.74 -7.91 2.93
C MET A 143 -13.31 -8.38 3.20
N HIS A 144 -12.95 -8.71 4.45
CA HIS A 144 -11.62 -9.25 4.75
C HIS A 144 -11.29 -10.53 3.99
N TYR A 145 -12.29 -11.41 3.80
CA TYR A 145 -12.14 -12.57 2.93
C TYR A 145 -11.84 -12.16 1.49
N ARG A 146 -12.61 -11.22 0.91
CA ARG A 146 -12.39 -10.74 -0.47
C ARG A 146 -11.04 -10.04 -0.64
N PHE A 147 -10.59 -9.26 0.34
CA PHE A 147 -9.24 -8.70 0.35
C PHE A 147 -8.19 -9.80 0.36
N ALA A 148 -8.32 -10.82 1.21
CA ALA A 148 -7.39 -11.96 1.23
C ALA A 148 -7.36 -12.72 -0.12
N GLN A 149 -8.51 -12.90 -0.79
CA GLN A 149 -8.56 -13.49 -2.12
C GLN A 149 -7.84 -12.61 -3.17
N THR A 150 -8.01 -11.29 -3.08
CA THR A 150 -7.35 -10.33 -3.96
C THR A 150 -5.83 -10.38 -3.79
N GLU A 151 -5.36 -10.32 -2.54
CA GLU A 151 -3.93 -10.38 -2.20
C GLU A 151 -3.29 -11.67 -2.69
N GLN A 152 -3.90 -12.84 -2.43
CA GLN A 152 -3.36 -14.13 -2.85
C GLN A 152 -3.25 -14.26 -4.38
N LEU A 153 -4.28 -13.81 -5.11
CA LEU A 153 -4.26 -13.82 -6.58
C LEU A 153 -3.20 -12.87 -7.12
N ALA A 154 -3.12 -11.64 -6.58
CA ALA A 154 -2.14 -10.64 -6.99
C ALA A 154 -0.70 -11.12 -6.72
N GLU A 155 -0.42 -11.61 -5.51
CA GLU A 155 0.90 -12.15 -5.15
C GLU A 155 1.30 -13.32 -6.06
N GLY A 156 0.36 -14.23 -6.37
CA GLY A 156 0.61 -15.33 -7.30
C GLY A 156 0.97 -14.85 -8.72
N ILE A 157 0.26 -13.84 -9.23
CA ILE A 157 0.54 -13.21 -10.53
C ILE A 157 1.94 -12.57 -10.52
N ILE A 158 2.25 -11.80 -9.47
CA ILE A 158 3.51 -11.08 -9.29
C ILE A 158 4.68 -12.07 -9.21
N HIS A 159 4.59 -13.09 -8.36
CA HIS A 159 5.64 -14.08 -8.17
C HIS A 159 5.96 -14.86 -9.44
N ARG A 160 4.94 -15.28 -10.20
CA ARG A 160 5.12 -15.95 -11.49
C ARG A 160 5.80 -15.03 -12.49
N ALA A 161 5.33 -13.80 -12.65
CA ALA A 161 5.91 -12.85 -13.59
C ALA A 161 7.36 -12.51 -13.22
N MET A 162 7.66 -12.24 -11.95
CA MET A 162 9.03 -12.03 -11.46
C MET A 162 9.93 -13.22 -11.78
N ALA A 163 9.46 -14.44 -11.49
CA ALA A 163 10.22 -15.65 -11.75
C ALA A 163 10.53 -15.83 -13.24
N SER A 164 9.55 -15.62 -14.11
CA SER A 164 9.73 -15.75 -15.55
C SER A 164 10.60 -14.64 -16.16
N ILE A 165 10.41 -13.38 -15.75
CA ILE A 165 11.16 -12.23 -16.28
C ILE A 165 12.63 -12.26 -15.84
N ALA A 166 12.89 -12.62 -14.58
CA ALA A 166 14.25 -12.63 -14.02
C ALA A 166 14.96 -13.98 -14.14
N GLY A 167 14.28 -15.02 -14.62
CA GLY A 167 14.84 -16.37 -14.73
C GLY A 167 15.12 -17.01 -13.37
N ALA A 168 14.17 -16.92 -12.43
CA ALA A 168 14.28 -17.59 -11.14
C ALA A 168 14.42 -19.11 -11.31
N THR A 169 15.11 -19.74 -10.36
CA THR A 169 15.34 -21.18 -10.39
C THR A 169 15.49 -21.74 -8.97
N ALA A 170 15.01 -22.96 -8.76
CA ALA A 170 15.22 -23.72 -7.53
C ALA A 170 16.67 -24.19 -7.35
N SER A 171 17.56 -24.01 -8.34
CA SER A 171 18.96 -24.44 -8.24
C SER A 171 19.62 -23.90 -6.96
N ALA A 172 20.23 -24.81 -6.20
CA ALA A 172 20.92 -24.47 -4.97
C ALA A 172 22.00 -23.41 -5.22
N SER A 173 22.72 -23.46 -6.35
CA SER A 173 23.80 -22.52 -6.69
C SER A 173 23.32 -21.13 -7.12
N ALA A 174 22.02 -20.93 -7.41
CA ALA A 174 21.52 -19.66 -7.91
C ALA A 174 21.30 -18.60 -6.82
N TRP A 175 21.52 -18.94 -5.54
CA TRP A 175 21.28 -18.03 -4.40
C TRP A 175 22.12 -16.75 -4.48
N GLU A 176 23.27 -16.80 -5.15
CA GLU A 176 24.20 -15.69 -5.32
C GLU A 176 23.62 -14.57 -6.19
N ARG A 177 22.53 -14.81 -6.92
CA ARG A 177 21.93 -13.84 -7.83
C ARG A 177 20.55 -13.43 -7.34
N LEU A 178 20.37 -12.12 -7.15
CA LEU A 178 19.11 -11.51 -6.77
C LEU A 178 18.62 -10.62 -7.90
N ALA A 179 17.34 -10.70 -8.22
CA ALA A 179 16.67 -9.73 -9.06
C ALA A 179 15.88 -8.76 -8.18
N VAL A 180 16.10 -7.46 -8.37
CA VAL A 180 15.39 -6.40 -7.65
C VAL A 180 14.52 -5.67 -8.65
N HIS A 181 13.21 -5.87 -8.54
CA HIS A 181 12.22 -5.33 -9.45
C HIS A 181 11.72 -3.96 -9.00
N ASN A 182 11.52 -3.06 -9.97
CA ASN A 182 10.82 -1.79 -9.80
C ASN A 182 9.67 -1.73 -10.80
N PRO A 183 8.43 -1.94 -10.34
CA PRO A 183 7.28 -1.97 -11.23
C PRO A 183 6.79 -0.55 -11.60
N LEU A 184 7.23 0.47 -10.86
CA LEU A 184 6.86 1.86 -11.09
C LEU A 184 7.50 2.38 -12.37
N PRO A 185 6.83 3.27 -13.12
CA PRO A 185 7.36 3.80 -14.38
C PRO A 185 8.56 4.73 -14.20
N GLN A 186 8.79 5.23 -12.98
CA GLN A 186 9.92 6.11 -12.69
C GLN A 186 11.20 5.32 -12.41
N HIS A 187 12.31 5.82 -12.94
CA HIS A 187 13.64 5.43 -12.49
C HIS A 187 13.85 5.83 -11.04
N ARG A 188 14.52 4.98 -10.25
CA ARG A 188 14.78 5.24 -8.83
C ARG A 188 16.24 4.96 -8.50
N ASN A 189 16.86 5.88 -7.78
CA ASN A 189 18.18 5.70 -7.19
C ASN A 189 18.07 6.00 -5.70
N GLY A 190 18.48 5.05 -4.85
CA GLY A 190 18.34 5.20 -3.41
C GLY A 190 18.89 4.01 -2.61
N ILE A 191 18.73 4.09 -1.30
CA ILE A 191 19.07 3.01 -0.37
C ILE A 191 17.86 2.12 -0.17
N TYR A 192 18.05 0.81 -0.35
CA TYR A 192 17.00 -0.19 -0.21
C TYR A 192 17.43 -1.28 0.77
N ASN A 193 16.48 -1.70 1.61
CA ASN A 193 16.66 -2.86 2.45
C ASN A 193 16.48 -4.14 1.63
N LEU A 194 17.53 -4.97 1.57
CA LEU A 194 17.51 -6.27 0.91
C LEU A 194 17.71 -7.37 1.95
N GLN A 195 17.04 -8.49 1.76
CA GLN A 195 17.29 -9.71 2.53
C GLN A 195 18.01 -10.71 1.63
N ILE A 196 19.29 -10.94 1.90
CA ILE A 196 20.12 -11.88 1.16
C ILE A 196 20.13 -13.21 1.91
N PHE A 197 19.62 -14.25 1.26
CA PHE A 197 19.80 -15.63 1.71
C PHE A 197 21.23 -16.06 1.39
N VAL A 198 21.92 -16.62 2.38
CA VAL A 198 23.26 -17.18 2.25
C VAL A 198 23.26 -18.58 2.87
N PRO A 199 23.72 -19.63 2.17
CA PRO A 199 23.87 -20.95 2.76
C PRO A 199 24.69 -20.90 4.06
N SER A 200 24.27 -21.66 5.08
CA SER A 200 24.90 -21.61 6.40
C SER A 200 26.38 -22.03 6.39
N ASP A 201 26.81 -22.80 5.39
CA ASP A 201 28.17 -23.28 5.17
C ASP A 201 28.99 -22.40 4.21
N PHE A 202 28.41 -21.29 3.72
CA PHE A 202 29.06 -20.40 2.76
C PHE A 202 30.39 -19.88 3.29
N GLY A 203 30.44 -19.47 4.56
CA GLY A 203 31.65 -18.90 5.16
C GLY A 203 32.81 -19.90 5.23
N GLU A 204 32.52 -21.17 5.51
CA GLU A 204 33.47 -22.28 5.54
C GLU A 204 33.95 -22.64 4.13
N THR A 205 33.01 -22.84 3.21
CA THR A 205 33.29 -23.31 1.85
C THR A 205 34.05 -22.26 1.04
N SER A 206 33.69 -20.98 1.19
CA SER A 206 34.38 -19.87 0.53
C SER A 206 35.57 -19.31 1.31
N LYS A 207 35.83 -19.82 2.53
CA LYS A 207 36.85 -19.30 3.46
C LYS A 207 36.68 -17.80 3.81
N THR A 208 35.47 -17.29 3.69
CA THR A 208 35.14 -15.87 3.96
C THR A 208 34.61 -15.63 5.36
N ALA A 209 34.37 -16.69 6.14
CA ALA A 209 33.99 -16.56 7.54
C ALA A 209 35.00 -15.69 8.30
N PHE A 210 34.49 -14.68 8.99
CA PHE A 210 35.26 -13.75 9.79
C PHE A 210 34.65 -13.64 11.18
N LEU A 211 35.50 -13.54 12.18
CA LEU A 211 35.12 -13.32 13.56
C LEU A 211 35.81 -12.03 14.00
N ASP A 212 35.04 -10.98 14.27
CA ASP A 212 35.63 -9.79 14.89
C ASP A 212 35.85 -10.05 16.39
N GLY A 213 37.03 -10.51 16.75
CA GLY A 213 37.40 -10.77 18.14
C GLY A 213 37.52 -9.52 19.02
N LEU A 214 37.47 -8.31 18.44
CA LEU A 214 37.67 -7.04 19.17
C LEU A 214 36.40 -6.19 19.27
N ALA A 215 35.43 -6.35 18.38
CA ALA A 215 34.20 -5.54 18.39
C ALA A 215 32.96 -6.30 18.88
N THR A 216 32.56 -7.37 18.19
CA THR A 216 31.27 -8.04 18.44
C THR A 216 31.43 -9.47 18.96
N GLY A 217 32.57 -10.12 18.70
CA GLY A 217 32.73 -11.56 18.92
C GLY A 217 31.79 -12.41 18.06
N GLU A 218 31.11 -11.80 17.08
CA GLU A 218 30.14 -12.48 16.22
C GLU A 218 30.79 -12.90 14.91
N ARG A 219 30.49 -14.14 14.50
CA ARG A 219 30.93 -14.68 13.23
C ARG A 219 30.05 -14.13 12.11
N PHE A 220 30.64 -13.59 11.05
CA PHE A 220 29.94 -13.19 9.83
C PHE A 220 30.67 -13.56 8.54
N ASN A 221 29.92 -13.66 7.45
CA ASN A 221 30.45 -13.99 6.12
C ASN A 221 30.81 -12.69 5.42
N ARG A 222 32.00 -12.65 4.81
CA ARG A 222 32.43 -11.52 3.98
C ARG A 222 32.04 -11.76 2.53
N PHE A 223 31.26 -10.84 1.96
CA PHE A 223 30.87 -10.86 0.56
C PHE A 223 30.81 -9.45 0.01
N ARG A 224 30.97 -9.31 -1.30
CA ARG A 224 30.74 -8.06 -2.02
C ARG A 224 29.50 -8.21 -2.89
N LEU A 225 28.86 -7.10 -3.18
CA LEU A 225 27.72 -7.04 -4.09
C LEU A 225 28.18 -6.42 -5.41
N ARG A 226 27.78 -7.01 -6.53
CA ARG A 226 27.99 -6.45 -7.86
C ARG A 226 26.69 -6.19 -8.57
N ASP A 227 26.62 -5.07 -9.28
CA ASP A 227 25.51 -4.78 -10.19
C ASP A 227 25.61 -5.58 -11.50
N ARG A 228 24.62 -5.42 -12.38
CA ARG A 228 24.58 -6.06 -13.71
C ARG A 228 25.76 -5.71 -14.62
N HIS A 229 26.51 -4.65 -14.32
CA HIS A 229 27.70 -4.21 -15.07
C HIS A 229 29.01 -4.65 -14.39
N GLY A 230 28.92 -5.40 -13.27
CA GLY A 230 30.07 -5.84 -12.50
C GLY A 230 30.65 -4.77 -11.57
N ARG A 231 29.99 -3.62 -11.39
CA ARG A 231 30.43 -2.57 -10.47
C ARG A 231 30.05 -2.94 -9.05
N GLU A 232 30.92 -2.61 -8.10
CA GLU A 232 30.68 -2.90 -6.68
C GLU A 232 29.57 -2.00 -6.11
N ILE A 233 28.65 -2.60 -5.36
CA ILE A 233 27.53 -1.92 -4.71
C ILE A 233 27.87 -1.74 -3.22
N PRO A 234 27.96 -0.49 -2.72
CA PRO A 234 28.16 -0.24 -1.31
C PRO A 234 26.91 -0.67 -0.52
N TYR A 235 27.12 -1.32 0.62
CA TYR A 235 26.04 -1.75 1.50
C TYR A 235 26.44 -1.75 2.97
N GLN A 236 25.45 -1.64 3.86
CA GLN A 236 25.62 -1.75 5.30
C GLN A 236 24.81 -2.95 5.84
N HIS A 237 25.36 -3.67 6.81
CA HIS A 237 24.60 -4.69 7.54
C HIS A 237 23.61 -4.02 8.48
N VAL A 238 22.33 -4.39 8.37
CA VAL A 238 21.26 -3.97 9.27
C VAL A 238 21.03 -5.03 10.35
N ARG A 239 20.94 -6.30 9.94
CA ARG A 239 20.74 -7.43 10.84
C ARG A 239 21.24 -8.72 10.21
N VAL A 240 21.73 -9.64 11.03
CA VAL A 240 22.06 -11.01 10.60
C VAL A 240 21.25 -11.99 11.44
N SER A 241 20.48 -12.84 10.76
CA SER A 241 19.67 -13.89 11.40
C SER A 241 20.16 -15.25 10.93
N ARG A 242 20.62 -16.10 11.86
CA ARG A 242 21.25 -17.40 11.54
C ARG A 242 20.25 -18.53 11.46
N ARG A 243 20.52 -19.52 10.59
CA ARG A 243 19.77 -20.79 10.48
C ARG A 243 18.24 -20.59 10.40
N GLN A 244 17.82 -19.64 9.58
CA GLN A 244 16.44 -19.33 9.31
C GLN A 244 15.91 -20.14 8.14
N GLU A 245 14.62 -20.45 8.18
CA GLU A 245 13.89 -20.94 7.01
C GLU A 245 13.41 -19.77 6.16
N ARG A 246 13.66 -19.80 4.86
CA ARG A 246 13.23 -18.77 3.93
C ARG A 246 12.62 -19.35 2.67
N LYS A 247 11.57 -18.69 2.20
CA LYS A 247 10.92 -18.98 0.93
C LYS A 247 11.66 -18.28 -0.21
N ARG A 248 12.10 -19.04 -1.22
CA ARG A 248 12.70 -18.55 -2.47
C ARG A 248 11.80 -18.88 -3.65
N LEU A 249 11.75 -17.98 -4.64
CA LEU A 249 11.02 -18.24 -5.87
C LEU A 249 11.77 -19.25 -6.75
N ASN A 250 11.06 -20.25 -7.24
CA ASN A 250 11.54 -21.16 -8.27
C ASN A 250 11.07 -20.73 -9.67
N GLU A 251 11.46 -21.50 -10.69
CA GLU A 251 11.13 -21.26 -12.10
C GLU A 251 9.63 -21.24 -12.41
N LEU A 252 8.79 -21.82 -11.55
CA LEU A 252 7.33 -21.82 -11.69
C LEU A 252 6.66 -20.66 -10.92
N GLY A 253 7.44 -19.77 -10.31
CA GLY A 253 6.92 -18.71 -9.43
C GLY A 253 6.38 -19.23 -8.10
N ARG A 254 6.72 -20.46 -7.72
CA ARG A 254 6.36 -21.04 -6.42
C ARG A 254 7.44 -20.76 -5.40
N LEU A 255 7.02 -20.70 -4.15
CA LEU A 255 7.90 -20.44 -3.02
C LEU A 255 8.37 -21.76 -2.40
N ASP A 256 9.67 -22.05 -2.53
CA ASP A 256 10.32 -23.22 -1.94
C ASP A 256 11.07 -22.84 -0.67
N THR A 257 10.90 -23.63 0.40
CA THR A 257 11.57 -23.40 1.68
C THR A 257 13.01 -23.89 1.63
N GLN A 258 13.94 -23.01 1.98
CA GLN A 258 15.36 -23.32 2.11
C GLN A 258 15.88 -22.81 3.47
N GLY A 259 16.78 -23.58 4.09
CA GLY A 259 17.42 -23.21 5.36
C GLY A 259 18.78 -22.53 5.11
N GLY A 260 19.04 -21.42 5.79
CA GLY A 260 20.28 -20.67 5.64
C GLY A 260 20.37 -19.48 6.58
N ASP A 261 21.39 -18.65 6.39
CA ASP A 261 21.53 -17.38 7.09
C ASP A 261 20.92 -16.24 6.26
N ILE A 262 20.32 -15.26 6.94
CA ILE A 262 19.74 -14.08 6.31
C ILE A 262 20.54 -12.86 6.71
N TYR A 263 21.07 -12.18 5.70
CA TYR A 263 21.71 -10.89 5.84
C TYR A 263 20.75 -9.81 5.38
N GLU A 264 20.21 -9.07 6.33
CA GLU A 264 19.46 -7.85 6.07
C GLU A 264 20.47 -6.72 5.89
N ILE A 265 20.45 -6.10 4.72
CA ILE A 265 21.41 -5.07 4.34
C ILE A 265 20.69 -3.85 3.78
N ALA A 266 21.28 -2.67 3.94
CA ALA A 266 20.90 -1.45 3.26
C ALA A 266 21.89 -1.22 2.11
N ALA A 267 21.45 -1.33 0.86
CA ALA A 267 22.30 -1.23 -0.33
C ALA A 267 21.84 -0.08 -1.24
N GLN A 268 22.80 0.65 -1.81
CA GLN A 268 22.49 1.68 -2.79
C GLN A 268 22.24 1.06 -4.16
N LEU A 269 21.00 1.14 -4.65
CA LEU A 269 20.63 0.56 -5.94
C LEU A 269 20.10 1.61 -6.90
N GLU A 270 20.43 1.40 -8.17
CA GLU A 270 19.81 2.05 -9.30
C GLU A 270 18.79 1.09 -9.94
N LEU A 271 17.52 1.46 -9.90
CA LEU A 271 16.40 0.67 -10.38
C LEU A 271 15.77 1.35 -11.62
N PRO A 272 15.81 0.70 -12.80
CA PRO A 272 15.11 1.23 -13.97
C PRO A 272 13.59 1.25 -13.74
N GLY A 273 12.89 2.20 -14.37
CA GLY A 273 11.42 2.21 -14.37
C GLY A 273 10.86 1.00 -15.13
N CYS A 274 9.76 0.42 -14.64
CA CYS A 274 9.11 -0.78 -15.18
C CYS A 274 10.10 -1.88 -15.55
N GLY A 275 11.01 -2.22 -14.65
CA GLY A 275 12.09 -3.15 -14.93
C GLY A 275 12.69 -3.76 -13.69
N TYR A 276 13.90 -4.31 -13.83
CA TYR A 276 14.66 -4.84 -12.72
C TYR A 276 16.16 -4.62 -12.92
N THR A 277 16.91 -4.73 -11.83
CA THR A 277 18.36 -4.87 -11.84
C THR A 277 18.75 -6.19 -11.18
N THR A 278 19.96 -6.67 -11.45
CA THR A 278 20.51 -7.86 -10.82
C THR A 278 21.63 -7.49 -9.88
N VAL A 279 21.63 -8.13 -8.70
CA VAL A 279 22.70 -8.05 -7.71
C VAL A 279 23.33 -9.43 -7.58
N THR A 280 24.65 -9.50 -7.76
CA THR A 280 25.42 -10.73 -7.56
C THR A 280 26.18 -10.65 -6.25
N VAL A 281 26.07 -11.68 -5.42
CA VAL A 281 26.81 -11.87 -4.17
C VAL A 281 28.06 -12.66 -4.49
N GLU A 282 29.23 -12.10 -4.20
CA GLU A 282 30.51 -12.76 -4.42
C GLU A 282 31.29 -12.86 -3.11
N PRO A 283 31.96 -14.00 -2.83
CA PRO A 283 32.84 -14.11 -1.69
C PRO A 283 33.96 -13.06 -1.75
N CYS A 284 34.30 -12.48 -0.60
CA CYS A 284 35.31 -11.44 -0.50
C CYS A 284 36.22 -11.68 0.71
N MET A 285 37.53 -11.46 0.55
CA MET A 285 38.49 -11.51 1.67
C MET A 285 38.76 -10.14 2.28
N GLU A 286 38.40 -9.06 1.61
CA GLU A 286 38.53 -7.69 2.12
C GLU A 286 37.49 -7.42 3.21
N ALA A 287 37.73 -6.40 4.03
CA ALA A 287 36.76 -5.97 5.02
C ALA A 287 35.58 -5.29 4.32
N THR A 288 34.38 -5.84 4.47
CA THR A 288 33.15 -5.36 3.82
C THR A 288 32.40 -4.34 4.69
N ARG A 289 33.14 -3.59 5.52
CA ARG A 289 32.57 -2.62 6.45
C ARG A 289 32.41 -1.27 5.78
N THR A 290 31.19 -0.94 5.40
CA THR A 290 30.83 0.42 5.01
C THR A 290 30.45 1.18 6.27
N TRP A 291 31.35 2.06 6.72
CA TRP A 291 31.07 2.95 7.84
C TRP A 291 30.24 4.14 7.35
N GLY A 292 29.15 4.43 8.06
CA GLY A 292 28.26 5.53 7.77
C GLY A 292 27.11 5.49 8.76
N THR A 293 26.75 6.64 9.30
CA THR A 293 25.54 6.78 10.12
C THR A 293 24.89 8.09 9.77
N LEU A 294 23.56 8.08 9.71
CA LEU A 294 22.80 9.34 9.67
C LEU A 294 22.75 9.98 11.06
N LEU A 295 23.09 9.25 12.13
CA LEU A 295 23.06 9.78 13.50
C LEU A 295 24.08 10.91 13.64
N SER A 296 23.57 12.12 13.89
CA SER A 296 24.37 13.30 14.24
C SER A 296 24.42 13.53 15.75
N GLY A 297 23.62 12.80 16.52
CA GLY A 297 23.52 12.86 17.97
C GLY A 297 22.61 11.74 18.52
N PRO A 298 22.41 11.65 19.85
CA PRO A 298 21.64 10.57 20.48
C PRO A 298 20.20 10.41 19.96
N MET A 299 19.58 11.52 19.57
CA MET A 299 18.19 11.61 19.11
C MET A 299 18.08 12.48 17.86
N GLU A 300 19.15 12.52 17.07
CA GLU A 300 19.25 13.34 15.88
C GLU A 300 19.78 12.53 14.72
N ALA A 301 19.22 12.76 13.54
CA ALA A 301 19.74 12.24 12.30
C ALA A 301 19.84 13.36 11.25
N ASP A 302 20.90 13.38 10.47
CA ASP A 302 21.14 14.38 9.43
C ASP A 302 21.71 13.69 8.18
N ASN A 303 21.07 13.91 7.04
CA ASN A 303 21.52 13.39 5.73
C ASN A 303 22.01 14.50 4.78
N GLY A 304 22.18 15.73 5.27
CA GLY A 304 22.58 16.91 4.50
C GLY A 304 21.44 17.57 3.69
N LEU A 305 20.28 16.92 3.57
CA LEU A 305 19.06 17.50 2.98
C LEU A 305 18.06 17.91 4.07
N VAL A 306 17.88 17.03 5.05
CA VAL A 306 17.07 17.27 6.24
C VAL A 306 17.83 16.85 7.49
N LYS A 307 17.65 17.63 8.55
CA LYS A 307 17.99 17.26 9.91
C LYS A 307 16.71 16.93 10.67
N MET A 308 16.67 15.78 11.32
CA MET A 308 15.57 15.33 12.17
C MET A 308 16.05 15.26 13.61
N SER A 309 15.22 15.66 14.56
CA SER A 309 15.46 15.44 15.98
C SER A 309 14.17 15.03 16.70
N ILE A 310 14.32 14.19 17.72
CA ILE A 310 13.21 13.78 18.59
C ILE A 310 13.48 14.34 19.98
N SER A 311 12.58 15.19 20.49
CA SER A 311 12.71 15.76 21.83
C SER A 311 12.45 14.69 22.91
N PRO A 312 12.90 14.90 24.16
CA PRO A 312 12.53 14.03 25.28
C PRO A 312 11.02 13.90 25.53
N ALA A 313 10.23 14.84 25.01
CA ALA A 313 8.76 14.80 25.04
C ALA A 313 8.14 14.00 23.90
N GLY A 314 8.95 13.36 23.04
CA GLY A 314 8.53 12.55 21.90
C GLY A 314 8.17 13.33 20.63
N GLU A 315 8.35 14.66 20.63
CA GLU A 315 8.03 15.52 19.49
C GLU A 315 9.11 15.42 18.40
N LEU A 316 8.68 15.22 17.15
CA LEU A 316 9.55 15.25 15.99
C LEU A 316 9.71 16.69 15.47
N GLU A 317 10.96 17.11 15.34
CA GLU A 317 11.38 18.30 14.61
C GLU A 317 12.09 17.87 13.32
N VAL A 318 11.73 18.51 12.20
CA VAL A 318 12.37 18.32 10.90
C VAL A 318 12.77 19.67 10.32
N ARG A 319 14.07 19.86 10.11
CA ARG A 319 14.63 21.04 9.45
C ARG A 319 15.08 20.68 8.03
N HIS A 320 14.58 21.41 7.05
CA HIS A 320 15.07 21.34 5.69
C HIS A 320 16.28 22.28 5.52
N HIS A 321 17.42 21.75 5.08
CA HIS A 321 18.67 22.52 5.04
C HIS A 321 18.62 23.67 4.04
N GLU A 322 18.16 23.42 2.81
CA GLU A 322 18.19 24.42 1.73
C GLU A 322 17.27 25.62 2.02
N SER A 323 16.03 25.35 2.46
CA SER A 323 15.09 26.44 2.77
C SER A 323 15.28 27.02 4.17
N GLY A 324 15.97 26.30 5.06
CA GLY A 324 16.09 26.64 6.49
C GLY A 324 14.80 26.51 7.29
N ILE A 325 13.70 26.03 6.68
CA ILE A 325 12.40 25.87 7.33
C ILE A 325 12.47 24.70 8.31
N THR A 326 11.99 24.93 9.51
CA THR A 326 11.83 23.90 10.55
C THR A 326 10.34 23.66 10.80
N HIS A 327 9.93 22.39 10.71
CA HIS A 327 8.62 21.91 11.10
C HIS A 327 8.73 21.22 12.46
N THR A 328 7.92 21.65 13.41
CA THR A 328 7.82 21.09 14.77
C THR A 328 6.43 20.47 14.98
N GLY A 329 6.21 19.84 16.13
CA GLY A 329 4.92 19.25 16.51
C GLY A 329 4.61 17.91 15.87
N GLY A 330 5.58 17.27 15.20
CA GLY A 330 5.39 15.97 14.57
C GLY A 330 5.29 14.83 15.59
N LEU A 331 4.65 13.72 15.20
CA LEU A 331 4.50 12.51 16.01
C LEU A 331 3.82 12.72 17.38
N LEU A 332 2.97 13.74 17.50
CA LEU A 332 2.10 13.93 18.66
C LEU A 332 0.77 13.19 18.44
N TYR A 333 0.35 12.43 19.46
CA TYR A 333 -0.87 11.64 19.44
C TYR A 333 -1.93 12.28 20.31
N GLN A 334 -3.18 12.17 19.88
CA GLN A 334 -4.37 12.64 20.57
C GLN A 334 -5.39 11.50 20.58
N ASP A 335 -5.95 11.23 21.75
CA ASP A 335 -6.99 10.24 21.97
C ASP A 335 -8.21 10.94 22.57
N GLN A 336 -9.34 10.80 21.88
CA GLN A 336 -10.64 11.36 22.27
C GLN A 336 -11.69 10.27 22.15
N ALA A 337 -12.67 10.31 23.03
CA ALA A 337 -13.79 9.41 22.96
C ALA A 337 -14.69 9.72 21.75
N ASP A 338 -15.26 8.66 21.20
CA ASP A 338 -16.23 8.72 20.11
C ASP A 338 -17.50 8.00 20.54
N ALA A 339 -18.61 8.74 20.63
CA ALA A 339 -19.94 8.23 20.93
C ALA A 339 -20.83 8.12 19.67
N GLY A 340 -20.23 8.25 18.48
CA GLY A 340 -20.91 8.14 17.21
C GLY A 340 -21.08 6.69 16.72
N ASP A 341 -20.99 6.52 15.40
CA ASP A 341 -21.24 5.26 14.71
C ASP A 341 -20.36 5.12 13.44
N GLY A 342 -20.64 4.11 12.60
CA GLY A 342 -19.88 3.89 11.37
C GLY A 342 -19.96 5.02 10.34
N TRP A 343 -20.86 5.98 10.52
CA TRP A 343 -21.06 7.13 9.65
C TRP A 343 -20.45 8.41 10.26
N THR A 344 -20.55 8.57 11.58
CA THR A 344 -20.29 9.84 12.25
C THR A 344 -19.41 9.66 13.48
N TRP A 345 -18.41 10.52 13.66
CA TRP A 345 -17.78 10.77 14.95
C TRP A 345 -18.71 11.65 15.80
N GLY A 346 -18.96 11.23 17.03
CA GLY A 346 -19.82 11.91 17.99
C GLY A 346 -19.02 12.41 19.20
N PRO A 347 -18.76 13.72 19.33
CA PRO A 347 -18.02 14.24 20.49
C PRO A 347 -18.80 14.03 21.79
N ILE A 348 -18.09 13.63 22.85
CA ILE A 348 -18.64 13.58 24.20
C ILE A 348 -18.50 14.96 24.86
N LEU A 349 -19.60 15.50 25.39
CA LEU A 349 -19.66 16.88 25.93
C LEU A 349 -18.60 17.19 27.01
N ASN A 350 -18.24 16.20 27.83
CA ASN A 350 -17.25 16.33 28.91
C ASN A 350 -16.14 15.28 28.75
N ASP A 351 -15.68 15.07 27.52
CA ASP A 351 -14.60 14.13 27.25
C ASP A 351 -13.26 14.55 27.89
N LEU A 352 -12.41 13.56 28.17
CA LEU A 352 -11.02 13.79 28.55
C LEU A 352 -10.15 13.68 27.30
N ASP A 353 -9.67 14.82 26.79
CA ASP A 353 -8.75 14.87 25.67
C ASP A 353 -7.32 14.48 26.11
N ILE A 354 -6.90 13.25 25.79
CA ILE A 354 -5.59 12.72 26.19
C ILE A 354 -4.60 12.97 25.07
N ARG A 355 -3.49 13.64 25.38
CA ARG A 355 -2.43 13.97 24.42
C ARG A 355 -1.09 13.41 24.86
N SER A 356 -0.26 12.99 23.91
CA SER A 356 1.08 12.45 24.21
C SER A 356 2.11 13.51 24.63
N TYR A 357 1.76 14.80 24.58
CA TYR A 357 2.67 15.90 24.90
C TYR A 357 3.23 15.78 26.33
N GLY A 358 4.56 15.81 26.47
CA GLY A 358 5.23 15.79 27.77
C GLY A 358 5.28 14.43 28.46
N SER A 359 4.85 13.36 27.80
CA SER A 359 5.08 12.00 28.29
C SER A 359 6.49 11.54 27.93
N PRO A 360 7.32 11.07 28.89
CA PRO A 360 8.65 10.58 28.59
C PRO A 360 8.54 9.32 27.73
N VAL A 361 9.12 9.35 26.54
CA VAL A 361 9.18 8.18 25.65
C VAL A 361 10.61 7.69 25.56
N THR A 362 10.84 6.41 25.87
CA THR A 362 12.12 5.77 25.56
C THR A 362 12.10 5.41 24.08
N THR A 363 12.82 6.18 23.27
CA THR A 363 13.01 5.88 21.84
C THR A 363 14.50 5.69 21.57
N ALA A 364 14.80 4.82 20.60
CA ALA A 364 16.13 4.64 20.07
C ALA A 364 16.02 4.68 18.54
N LEU A 365 16.88 5.45 17.90
CA LEU A 365 17.10 5.34 16.46
C LEU A 365 17.99 4.11 16.25
N VAL A 366 17.45 3.06 15.60
CA VAL A 366 18.19 1.83 15.25
C VAL A 366 18.85 1.99 13.89
#